data_AF-A0A6L7WXP3-F1
#
_entry.id   AF-A0A6L7WXP3-F1
#
_cell.length_a   1.000
_cell.length_b   1.000
_cell.length_c   1.000
_cell.angle_alpha   90.00
_cell.angle_beta   90.00
_cell.angle_gamma   90.00
#
_symmetry.space_group_name_H-M   'P 1'
#
loop_
_entity.id
_entity.type
_entity.pdbx_description
1 polymer ?
#
loop_
_entity_poly.entity_id
_entity_poly.type
_entity_poly.pdbx_seq_one_letter_code
_entity_poly.pdbx_strand_id
1 'polypeptide(L)'
;MASTEERLRTLVAENLEVDGQPVNVPADLNVSLTDAGVPSMDFVAFAKVIVREFDVPLTPDECADFSTLKDLAAYIDSQAA
;
A
#
# COMPACT_ATOMS: atom_id res chain seq x y z
N MET A 1 18.28 -7.33 -2.71
CA MET A 1 17.01 -7.42 -3.45
C MET A 1 16.03 -6.66 -2.59
N ALA A 2 15.53 -5.51 -3.04
CA ALA A 2 14.55 -4.79 -2.25
C ALA A 2 13.27 -5.63 -2.25
N SER A 3 12.79 -6.03 -1.07
CA SER A 3 11.56 -6.80 -0.95
C SER A 3 10.37 -5.94 -1.38
N THR A 4 9.29 -6.57 -1.86
CA THR A 4 8.02 -5.90 -2.19
C THR A 4 7.60 -4.90 -1.11
N GLU A 5 7.87 -5.24 0.15
CA GLU A 5 7.60 -4.41 1.33
C GLU A 5 8.34 -3.06 1.35
N GLU A 6 9.63 -3.04 1.02
CA GLU A 6 10.44 -1.82 0.98
C GLU A 6 9.94 -0.86 -0.11
N ARG A 7 9.54 -1.43 -1.26
CA ARG A 7 9.01 -0.66 -2.37
C ARG A 7 7.60 -0.14 -2.06
N LEU A 8 6.76 -0.96 -1.44
CA LEU A 8 5.44 -0.54 -0.98
C LEU A 8 5.54 0.61 0.02
N ARG A 9 6.46 0.52 0.99
CA ARG A 9 6.70 1.58 1.97
C ARG A 9 7.12 2.89 1.32
N THR A 10 7.99 2.81 0.32
CA THR A 10 8.42 3.99 -0.44
C THR A 10 7.23 4.62 -1.17
N LEU A 11 6.43 3.80 -1.87
CA LEU A 11 5.24 4.29 -2.55
C LEU A 11 4.22 4.92 -1.58
N VAL A 12 4.03 4.33 -0.39
CA VAL A 12 3.16 4.93 0.64
C VAL A 12 3.68 6.30 1.04
N ALA A 13 4.97 6.43 1.36
CA ALA A 13 5.54 7.71 1.76
C ALA A 13 5.53 8.76 0.64
N GLU A 14 5.59 8.35 -0.63
CA GLU A 14 5.57 9.26 -1.79
C GLU A 14 4.16 9.64 -2.26
N ASN A 15 3.16 8.79 -2.02
CA ASN A 15 1.80 9.00 -2.52
C ASN A 15 0.77 9.30 -1.42
N LEU A 16 1.08 9.00 -0.16
CA LEU A 16 0.17 9.17 0.97
C LEU A 16 0.76 10.16 1.98
N GLU A 17 -0.01 11.20 2.26
CA GLU A 17 0.32 12.26 3.20
C GLU A 17 -0.85 12.46 4.17
N VAL A 18 -0.56 12.58 5.46
CA VAL A 18 -1.53 12.87 6.52
C VAL A 18 -1.08 14.15 7.20
N ASP A 19 -1.98 15.14 7.27
CA ASP A 19 -1.70 16.47 7.83
C ASP A 19 -0.46 17.17 7.21
N GLY A 20 -0.20 16.94 5.92
CA GLY A 20 0.94 17.50 5.19
C GLY A 20 2.28 16.84 5.54
N GLN A 21 2.26 15.66 6.14
CA GLN A 21 3.43 14.83 6.41
C GLN A 21 3.28 13.46 5.75
N PRO A 22 4.36 12.88 5.20
CA PRO A 22 4.31 11.56 4.60
C PRO A 22 3.95 10.51 5.66
N VAL A 23 3.12 9.55 5.26
CA VAL A 23 2.68 8.47 6.15
C VAL A 23 3.87 7.62 6.57
N ASN A 24 4.13 7.54 7.87
CA ASN A 24 5.21 6.73 8.40
C ASN A 24 4.73 5.30 8.67
N VAL A 25 5.02 4.41 7.74
CA VAL A 25 4.71 2.98 7.86
C VAL A 25 5.87 2.25 8.54
N PRO A 26 5.60 1.35 9.52
CA PRO A 26 6.61 0.48 10.10
C PRO A 26 7.20 -0.48 9.06
N ALA A 27 8.40 -1.00 9.33
CA ALA A 27 9.09 -1.92 8.43
C ALA A 27 8.28 -3.20 8.16
N ASP A 28 7.56 -3.69 9.16
CA ASP A 28 6.74 -4.91 9.07
C ASP A 28 5.39 -4.73 8.34
N LEU A 29 5.08 -3.51 7.86
CA LEU A 29 3.81 -3.15 7.20
C LEU A 29 2.53 -3.55 7.95
N ASN A 30 2.66 -3.88 9.24
CA ASN A 30 1.59 -4.36 10.10
C ASN A 30 0.77 -3.18 10.65
N VAL A 31 0.38 -2.28 9.75
CA VAL A 31 -0.47 -1.12 10.03
C VAL A 31 -1.52 -1.00 8.95
N SER A 32 -2.71 -0.59 9.35
CA SER A 32 -3.78 -0.24 8.42
C SER A 32 -3.61 1.21 7.99
N LEU A 33 -3.79 1.51 6.71
CA LEU A 33 -3.75 2.90 6.23
C LEU A 33 -4.80 3.78 6.94
N THR A 34 -5.97 3.21 7.26
CA THR A 34 -7.00 3.86 8.08
C THR A 34 -6.53 4.20 9.50
N ASP A 35 -5.74 3.33 10.13
CA ASP A 35 -5.18 3.54 11.47
C ASP A 35 -4.07 4.60 11.44
N ALA A 36 -3.34 4.67 10.33
CA ALA A 36 -2.37 5.73 10.05
C ALA A 36 -3.01 7.10 9.71
N GLY A 37 -4.35 7.19 9.69
CA GLY A 37 -5.07 8.43 9.39
C GLY A 37 -5.21 8.74 7.90
N VAL A 38 -4.90 7.79 7.02
CA VAL A 38 -5.02 7.98 5.57
C VAL A 38 -6.49 7.98 5.15
N PRO A 39 -6.94 9.02 4.43
CA PRO A 39 -8.32 9.06 3.96
C PRO A 39 -8.55 8.00 2.87
N SER A 40 -9.76 7.46 2.82
CA SER A 40 -10.15 6.40 1.88
C SER A 40 -10.00 6.81 0.41
N MET A 41 -10.05 8.10 0.10
CA MET A 41 -9.82 8.61 -1.26
C MET A 41 -8.36 8.42 -1.71
N ASP A 42 -7.40 8.70 -0.82
CA ASP A 42 -5.97 8.50 -1.09
C ASP A 42 -5.64 7.01 -1.14
N PHE A 43 -6.31 6.18 -0.33
CA PHE A 43 -6.22 4.72 -0.41
C PHE A 43 -6.57 4.20 -1.82
N VAL A 44 -7.69 4.63 -2.39
CA VAL A 44 -8.11 4.20 -3.73
C VAL A 44 -7.14 4.70 -4.82
N ALA A 45 -6.61 5.91 -4.67
CA ALA A 45 -5.59 6.43 -5.58
C ALA A 45 -4.30 5.60 -5.49
N PHE A 46 -3.86 5.27 -4.28
CA PHE A 46 -2.70 4.46 -4.01
C PHE A 46 -2.83 3.02 -4.55
N ALA A 47 -3.99 2.40 -4.38
CA ALA A 47 -4.29 1.08 -4.94
C ALA A 47 -4.08 1.06 -6.46
N LYS A 48 -4.51 2.09 -7.18
CA LYS A 48 -4.29 2.23 -8.63
C LYS A 48 -2.82 2.39 -8.99
N VAL A 49 -2.05 3.11 -8.17
CA VAL A 49 -0.60 3.26 -8.36
C VAL A 49 0.09 1.90 -8.21
N ILE A 50 -0.24 1.13 -7.18
CA ILE A 50 0.29 -0.22 -6.97
C ILE A 50 -0.05 -1.15 -8.13
N VAL A 51 -1.32 -1.21 -8.54
CA VAL A 51 -1.77 -2.04 -9.68
C VAL A 51 -0.94 -1.77 -10.91
N ARG A 52 -0.65 -0.49 -11.18
CA ARG A 52 0.12 -0.07 -12.33
C ARG A 52 1.62 -0.31 -12.19
N GLU A 53 2.17 -0.13 -10.98
CA GLU A 53 3.60 -0.24 -10.71
C GLU A 53 4.06 -1.71 -10.62
N PHE A 54 3.21 -2.58 -10.07
CA PHE A 54 3.50 -4.01 -9.90
C PHE A 54 2.82 -4.90 -10.95
N ASP A 55 2.06 -4.31 -11.89
CA ASP A 55 1.29 -5.02 -12.94
C ASP A 55 0.40 -6.15 -12.37
N VAL A 56 -0.18 -5.92 -11.19
CA VAL A 56 -1.02 -6.92 -10.50
C VAL A 56 -2.50 -6.76 -10.87
N PRO A 57 -3.25 -7.86 -11.06
CA PRO A 57 -4.69 -7.81 -11.38
C PRO A 57 -5.53 -7.54 -10.11
N LEU A 58 -5.25 -6.45 -9.41
CA LEU A 58 -5.91 -6.06 -8.16
C LEU A 58 -6.97 -4.98 -8.46
N THR A 59 -8.20 -5.18 -7.99
CA THR A 59 -9.24 -4.14 -8.07
C THR A 59 -9.24 -3.24 -6.82
N PRO A 60 -9.77 -2.00 -6.88
CA PRO A 60 -9.89 -1.15 -5.70
C PRO A 60 -10.77 -1.77 -4.60
N ASP A 61 -11.78 -2.54 -4.98
CA ASP A 61 -12.65 -3.29 -4.06
C ASP A 61 -11.86 -4.39 -3.35
N GLU A 62 -11.07 -5.19 -4.07
CA GLU A 62 -10.16 -6.17 -3.44
C GLU A 62 -9.11 -5.47 -2.59
N CYS A 63 -8.62 -4.31 -3.02
CA CYS A 63 -7.69 -3.51 -2.23
C CYS A 63 -8.32 -3.16 -0.87
N ALA A 64 -9.60 -2.77 -0.86
CA ALA A 64 -10.33 -2.40 0.35
C ALA A 64 -10.61 -3.60 1.29
N ASP A 65 -10.60 -4.84 0.78
CA ASP A 65 -10.66 -6.04 1.60
C ASP A 65 -9.37 -6.26 2.43
N PHE A 66 -8.23 -5.70 2.00
CA PHE A 66 -7.00 -5.79 2.77
C PHE A 66 -7.01 -4.85 3.97
N SER A 67 -6.94 -5.46 5.16
CA SER A 67 -6.91 -4.71 6.42
C SER A 67 -5.55 -4.06 6.67
N THR A 68 -4.45 -4.65 6.17
CA THR A 68 -3.10 -4.15 6.40
C THR A 68 -2.29 -4.04 5.11
N LEU A 69 -1.30 -3.13 5.11
CA LEU A 69 -0.33 -3.03 4.02
C LEU A 69 0.48 -4.32 3.84
N LYS A 70 0.65 -5.10 4.92
CA LYS A 70 1.33 -6.39 4.90
C LYS A 70 0.57 -7.42 4.04
N ASP A 71 -0.75 -7.50 4.17
CA ASP A 71 -1.54 -8.41 3.35
C ASP A 71 -1.47 -8.03 1.87
N LEU A 72 -1.48 -6.72 1.59
CA LEU A 72 -1.31 -6.18 0.25
C LEU A 72 0.08 -6.52 -0.32
N ALA A 73 1.14 -6.34 0.46
CA ALA A 73 2.50 -6.72 0.07
C ALA A 73 2.62 -8.22 -0.21
N ALA A 74 2.05 -9.07 0.65
CA ALA A 74 2.06 -10.52 0.48
C ALA A 74 1.29 -10.96 -0.79
N TYR A 75 0.17 -10.30 -1.09
CA TYR A 75 -0.57 -10.54 -2.33
C TYR A 75 0.26 -10.18 -3.57
N ILE A 76 0.88 -8.99 -3.56
CA ILE A 76 1.73 -8.54 -4.67
C ILE A 76 2.92 -9.49 -4.85
N ASP A 77 3.56 -9.89 -3.76
CA ASP A 77 4.70 -10.82 -3.78
C ASP A 77 4.29 -12.18 -4.35
N SER A 78 3.08 -12.65 -4.00
CA SER A 78 2.51 -13.89 -4.55
C SER A 78 2.18 -13.80 -6.04
N GLN A 79 1.96 -12.61 -6.59
CA GLN A 79 1.69 -12.41 -8.03
C GLN A 79 2.95 -12.10 -8.83
N ALA A 80 3.99 -11.57 -8.17
CA ALA A 80 5.28 -11.25 -8.78
C ALA A 80 6.21 -12.48 -8.97
N ALA A 81 5.72 -13.69 -8.65
CA ALA A 81 6.45 -14.96 -8.70
C ALA A 81 6.47 -15.62 -10.09
#